data_AF-A0A1S3DK74-F1
#
_entry.id   AF-A0A1S3DK74-F1
#
_cell.length_a   1.000
_cell.length_b   1.000
_cell.length_c   1.000
_cell.angle_alpha   90.00
_cell.angle_beta   90.00
_cell.angle_gamma   90.00
#
_symmetry.space_group_name_H-M   'P 1'
#
loop_
_entity.id
_entity.type
_entity.pdbx_description
1 polymer ?
#
loop_
_entity_poly.entity_id
_entity_poly.type
_entity_poly.pdbx_seq_one_letter_code
_entity_poly.pdbx_strand_id
1 'polypeptide(L)'
;MRADLKENWNVEAKTLHDRPPDIFRPTSRKEKHSLFEKLGNDYPALLNFIHMDEKSAEYPGLLVSSTSWTEDEDFSILFNALSSE
;
A
#
# COMPACT_ATOMS: atom_id res chain seq x y z
N MET A 1 26.95 -3.18 1.58
CA MET A 1 27.47 -3.04 2.96
C MET A 1 27.95 -4.38 3.56
N ARG A 2 27.12 -5.43 3.72
CA ARG A 2 27.62 -6.73 4.24
C ARG A 2 28.73 -7.36 3.38
N ALA A 3 28.54 -7.40 2.05
CA ALA A 3 29.55 -7.92 1.11
C ALA A 3 30.85 -7.11 1.18
N ASP A 4 30.74 -5.79 1.11
CA ASP A 4 31.85 -4.83 1.23
C ASP A 4 32.67 -4.98 2.53
N LEU A 5 32.00 -5.16 3.67
CA LEU A 5 32.66 -5.41 4.96
C LEU A 5 33.44 -6.73 5.00
N LYS A 6 32.96 -7.75 4.28
CA LYS A 6 33.65 -9.04 4.20
C LYS A 6 34.85 -8.98 3.24
N GLU A 7 34.67 -8.40 2.06
CA GLU A 7 35.70 -8.37 1.01
C GLU A 7 36.86 -7.44 1.35
N ASN A 8 36.57 -6.26 1.90
CA ASN A 8 37.58 -5.22 2.12
C ASN A 8 38.16 -5.20 3.54
N TRP A 9 37.44 -5.79 4.51
CA TRP A 9 37.80 -5.67 5.94
C TRP A 9 37.81 -7.01 6.68
N ASN A 10 37.49 -8.12 6.01
CA ASN A 10 37.34 -9.46 6.60
C ASN A 10 36.38 -9.50 7.81
N VAL A 11 35.41 -8.58 7.86
CA VAL A 11 34.41 -8.50 8.93
C VAL A 11 33.18 -9.31 8.54
N GLU A 12 32.77 -10.23 9.41
CA GLU A 12 31.58 -11.06 9.20
C GLU A 12 30.36 -10.40 9.83
N ALA A 13 29.61 -9.64 9.04
CA ALA A 13 28.43 -8.91 9.50
C ALA A 13 27.13 -9.70 9.28
N LYS A 14 26.26 -9.74 10.30
CA LYS A 14 24.88 -10.24 10.19
C LYS A 14 23.94 -9.06 10.01
N THR A 15 23.31 -8.96 8.84
CA THR A 15 22.31 -7.91 8.59
C THR A 15 21.04 -8.23 9.36
N LEU A 16 20.61 -7.30 10.21
CA LEU A 16 19.30 -7.32 10.85
C LEU A 16 18.47 -6.21 10.21
N HIS A 17 17.34 -6.58 9.62
CA HIS A 17 16.39 -5.61 9.08
C HIS A 17 15.39 -5.24 10.17
N ASP A 18 15.03 -3.96 10.25
CA ASP A 18 13.92 -3.54 11.09
C ASP A 18 12.63 -4.16 10.54
N ARG A 19 11.89 -4.86 11.41
CA ARG A 19 10.56 -5.37 11.07
C ARG A 19 9.54 -4.28 11.38
N PRO A 20 8.64 -3.93 10.45
CA PRO A 20 7.60 -2.97 10.75
C PRO A 20 6.67 -3.54 11.85
N PRO A 21 6.10 -2.68 12.70
CA PRO A 21 5.10 -3.12 13.69
C PRO A 21 3.91 -3.84 13.01
N ASP A 22 3.24 -4.74 13.73
CA ASP A 22 2.16 -5.59 13.17
C ASP A 22 0.95 -4.80 12.62
N ILE A 23 0.86 -3.51 12.92
CA ILE A 23 -0.12 -2.59 12.34
C ILE A 23 0.09 -2.39 10.83
N PHE A 24 1.32 -2.51 10.34
CA PHE A 24 1.67 -2.42 8.92
C PHE A 24 1.40 -3.78 8.25
N ARG A 25 0.12 -4.09 8.15
CA ARG A 25 -0.39 -5.28 7.48
C ARG A 25 -1.45 -4.88 6.46
N PRO A 26 -1.73 -5.74 5.47
CA PRO A 26 -2.89 -5.56 4.63
C PRO A 26 -4.17 -5.39 5.47
N THR A 27 -4.97 -4.38 5.13
CA THR A 27 -6.26 -4.13 5.78
C THR A 27 -7.24 -5.26 5.47
N SER A 28 -7.93 -5.76 6.50
CA SER A 28 -9.02 -6.71 6.33
C SER A 28 -10.20 -6.08 5.59
N ARG A 29 -11.09 -6.92 5.06
CA ARG A 29 -12.30 -6.47 4.36
C ARG A 29 -13.19 -5.57 5.23
N LYS A 30 -13.32 -5.89 6.52
CA LYS A 30 -14.07 -5.08 7.49
C LYS A 30 -13.42 -3.70 7.71
N GLU A 31 -12.10 -3.65 7.81
CA GLU A 31 -11.35 -2.40 7.95
C GLU A 31 -11.49 -1.52 6.70
N LYS A 32 -11.41 -2.11 5.50
CA LYS A 32 -11.67 -1.41 4.24
C LYS A 32 -13.09 -0.83 4.19
N HIS A 33 -14.11 -1.64 4.48
CA HIS A 33 -15.50 -1.20 4.47
C HIS A 33 -15.72 -0.02 5.42
N SER A 34 -15.22 -0.11 6.66
CA SER A 34 -15.32 0.98 7.64
C SER A 34 -14.61 2.25 7.18
N LEU A 35 -13.49 2.13 6.47
CA LEU A 35 -12.80 3.28 5.88
C LEU A 35 -13.65 3.95 4.78
N PHE A 36 -14.18 3.17 3.84
CA PHE A 36 -15.00 3.71 2.74
C PHE A 36 -16.32 4.31 3.23
N GLU A 37 -16.94 3.77 4.28
CA GLU A 37 -18.11 4.35 4.93
C GLU A 37 -17.80 5.73 5.53
N LYS A 38 -16.68 5.86 6.23
CA LYS A 38 -16.24 7.15 6.79
C LYS A 38 -15.97 8.17 5.69
N LEU A 39 -15.24 7.79 4.64
CA LEU A 39 -14.93 8.66 3.51
C LEU A 39 -16.18 9.02 2.70
N GLY A 40 -17.16 8.12 2.63
CA GLY A 40 -18.41 8.34 1.93
C GLY A 40 -19.26 9.49 2.46
N ASN A 41 -19.05 9.88 3.73
CA ASN A 41 -19.67 11.08 4.30
C ASN A 41 -19.20 12.36 3.59
N ASP A 42 -17.91 12.43 3.27
CA ASP A 42 -17.30 13.60 2.59
C ASP A 42 -17.37 13.47 1.06
N TYR A 43 -17.30 12.22 0.56
CA TYR A 43 -17.27 11.88 -0.85
C TYR A 43 -18.36 10.85 -1.20
N PRO A 44 -19.62 11.27 -1.44
CA PRO A 44 -20.75 10.37 -1.66
C PRO A 44 -20.56 9.37 -2.82
N ALA A 45 -19.74 9.72 -3.82
CA ALA A 45 -19.38 8.81 -4.91
C ALA A 45 -18.73 7.50 -4.43
N LEU A 46 -18.11 7.51 -3.24
CA LEU A 46 -17.47 6.33 -2.65
C LEU A 46 -18.47 5.37 -2.01
N LEU A 47 -19.71 5.78 -1.72
CA LEU A 47 -20.74 4.93 -1.10
C LEU A 47 -21.18 3.78 -2.03
N ASN A 48 -21.02 3.95 -3.35
CA ASN A 48 -21.32 2.90 -4.33
C ASN A 48 -20.44 1.66 -4.15
N PHE A 49 -19.24 1.84 -3.60
CA PHE A 49 -18.27 0.77 -3.34
C PHE A 49 -18.57 -0.06 -2.09
N ILE A 50 -19.42 0.46 -1.21
CA ILE A 50 -19.81 -0.18 0.06
C ILE A 50 -20.79 -1.33 -0.18
N HIS A 51 -21.57 -1.24 -1.25
CA HIS A 51 -22.59 -2.22 -1.65
C HIS A 51 -22.06 -3.32 -2.57
N MET A 52 -20.75 -3.34 -2.86
CA MET A 52 -20.16 -4.43 -3.64
C MET A 52 -20.32 -5.75 -2.88
N ASP A 53 -20.98 -6.70 -3.53
CA ASP A 53 -21.39 -7.98 -2.96
C ASP A 53 -20.18 -8.73 -2.37
N GLU A 54 -20.39 -9.51 -1.31
CA GLU A 54 -19.29 -10.22 -0.61
C GLU A 54 -18.55 -11.21 -1.52
N LYS A 55 -19.19 -11.57 -2.63
CA LYS A 55 -18.70 -12.50 -3.66
C LYS A 55 -18.01 -11.81 -4.83
N SER A 56 -18.01 -10.48 -4.89
CA SER A 56 -17.26 -9.75 -5.90
C SER A 56 -15.76 -9.96 -5.70
N ALA A 57 -15.09 -10.53 -6.69
CA ALA A 57 -13.63 -10.65 -6.71
C ALA A 57 -12.94 -9.30 -6.91
N GLU A 58 -13.69 -8.29 -7.38
CA GLU A 58 -13.19 -6.94 -7.60
C GLU A 58 -13.48 -6.08 -6.37
N TYR A 59 -12.41 -5.57 -5.76
CA TYR A 59 -12.48 -4.63 -4.65
C TYR A 59 -11.97 -3.27 -5.11
N PRO A 60 -12.59 -2.17 -4.66
CA PRO A 60 -12.10 -0.85 -5.00
C PRO A 60 -10.74 -0.60 -4.33
N GLY A 61 -9.76 -0.23 -5.15
CA GLY A 61 -8.48 0.31 -4.69
C GLY A 61 -8.60 1.80 -4.43
N LEU A 62 -7.97 2.28 -3.36
CA LEU A 62 -7.83 3.71 -3.08
C LEU A 62 -6.34 4.06 -3.14
N LEU A 63 -5.97 4.93 -4.08
CA LEU A 63 -4.63 5.49 -4.17
C LEU A 63 -4.61 6.87 -3.53
N VAL A 64 -3.68 7.10 -2.61
CA VAL A 64 -3.46 8.40 -1.98
C VAL A 64 -2.01 8.80 -2.25
N SER A 65 -1.83 9.93 -2.93
CA SER A 65 -0.51 10.57 -3.07
C SER A 65 -0.53 11.92 -2.36
N SER A 66 0.59 12.26 -1.72
CA SER A 66 0.81 13.61 -1.18
C SER A 66 1.33 14.59 -2.23
N THR A 67 1.53 14.12 -3.46
CA THR A 67 2.08 14.91 -4.56
C THR A 67 0.98 15.55 -5.40
N SER A 68 1.31 16.67 -6.04
CA SER A 68 0.43 17.31 -7.02
C SER A 68 0.44 16.46 -8.28
N TRP A 69 -0.72 16.05 -8.79
CA TRP A 69 -0.85 15.33 -10.07
C TRP A 69 -0.35 16.17 -11.26
N THR A 70 0.96 16.29 -11.40
CA THR A 70 1.62 16.99 -12.50
C THR A 70 2.17 15.98 -13.49
N GLU A 71 2.28 16.40 -14.76
CA GLU A 71 2.66 15.51 -15.88
C GLU A 71 4.11 14.99 -15.75
N ASP A 72 4.96 15.69 -15.01
CA ASP A 72 6.35 15.30 -14.75
C ASP A 72 6.51 14.21 -13.68
N GLU A 73 5.44 13.84 -12.96
CA GLU A 73 5.46 12.78 -11.95
C GLU A 73 5.08 11.40 -12.52
N ASP A 74 5.89 10.38 -12.21
CA ASP A 74 5.64 9.00 -12.65
C ASP A 74 4.73 8.24 -11.67
N PHE A 75 3.43 8.27 -11.93
CA PHE A 75 2.42 7.50 -11.17
C PHE A 75 2.36 6.02 -11.56
N SER A 76 3.11 5.57 -12.59
CA SER A 76 3.05 4.17 -13.05
C SER A 76 3.46 3.20 -11.94
N ILE A 77 4.42 3.58 -11.09
CA ILE A 77 4.83 2.79 -9.93
C ILE A 77 3.67 2.52 -8.96
N LEU A 78 2.79 3.49 -8.78
CA LEU A 78 1.64 3.39 -7.88
C LEU A 78 0.52 2.54 -8.50
N PHE A 79 0.27 2.68 -9.81
CA PHE A 79 -0.68 1.83 -10.52
C PHE A 79 -0.22 0.39 -10.58
N ASN A 80 1.06 0.15 -10.84
CA ASN A 80 1.65 -1.19 -10.85
C ASN A 80 1.54 -1.86 -9.47
N ALA A 81 1.65 -1.10 -8.39
CA ALA A 81 1.46 -1.63 -7.03
C ALA A 81 0.00 -2.04 -6.74
N LEU A 82 -0.98 -1.46 -7.43
CA LEU A 82 -2.39 -1.83 -7.31
C LEU A 82 -2.75 -3.04 -8.17
N SER A 83 -2.10 -3.18 -9.33
CA SER A 83 -2.20 -4.36 -10.18
C SER A 83 -1.54 -5.54 -9.45
N SER A 84 -2.35 -6.36 -8.80
CA SER A 84 -1.88 -7.59 -8.16
C SER A 84 -1.43 -8.56 -9.25
N GLU A 85 -0.12 -8.76 -9.41
CA GLU A 85 0.44 -10.01 -9.96
C GLU A 85 0.63 -11.04 -8.84
#